data_AF-A0AAV0NB61-F1
#
_entry.id   AF-A0AAV0NB61-F1
#
_cell.length_a   1.000
_cell.length_b   1.000
_cell.length_c   1.000
_cell.angle_alpha   90.00
_cell.angle_beta   90.00
_cell.angle_gamma   90.00
#
_symmetry.space_group_name_H-M   'P 1'
#
loop_
_entity.id
_entity.type
_entity.pdbx_description
1 polymer ?
#
loop_
_entity_poly.entity_id
_entity_poly.type
_entity_poly.pdbx_seq_one_letter_code
_entity_poly.pdbx_strand_id
1 'polypeptide(L)'
;MEGGGGAGADGGGGGGMEMKKIKIGVCVMEKKVSSAPMKQILDRLQAFGEFEVIHFGDKAILEDPIERWPVCDCLIAFYSSGYPLEKAEAYAALRKEEHFTFFWIKDNLE
;
A
#
# COMPACT_ATOMS: atom_id res chain seq x y z
N MET A 1 50.55 -15.21 30.25
CA MET A 1 49.33 -14.40 30.42
C MET A 1 49.62 -13.02 29.87
N GLU A 2 49.32 -12.75 28.60
CA GLU A 2 47.98 -12.48 28.03
C GLU A 2 47.47 -11.07 28.37
N GLY A 3 47.01 -10.37 27.32
CA GLY A 3 46.42 -9.04 27.37
C GLY A 3 47.17 -8.10 26.42
N GLY A 4 46.93 -8.13 25.11
CA GLY A 4 45.63 -8.21 24.44
C GLY A 4 45.29 -6.80 23.96
N GLY A 5 45.43 -6.58 22.65
CA GLY A 5 45.35 -5.28 22.01
C GLY A 5 44.01 -4.57 22.20
N GLY A 6 44.08 -3.28 22.52
CA GLY A 6 42.97 -2.36 22.36
C GLY A 6 42.88 -1.96 20.89
N ALA A 7 42.00 -2.62 20.14
CA ALA A 7 41.58 -2.15 18.83
C ALA A 7 40.76 -0.87 19.03
N GLY A 8 41.33 0.25 18.57
CA GLY A 8 40.64 1.53 18.47
C GLY A 8 39.46 1.42 17.50
N ALA A 9 38.37 2.09 17.88
CA ALA A 9 37.15 2.21 17.13
C ALA A 9 37.39 2.88 15.76
N ASP A 10 37.03 2.17 14.69
CA ASP A 10 36.70 2.70 13.37
C ASP A 10 35.32 2.10 13.06
N GLY A 11 34.26 2.89 12.94
CA GLY A 11 34.07 3.82 11.85
C GLY A 11 32.97 3.22 10.97
N GLY A 12 31.74 3.69 11.11
CA GLY A 12 30.62 3.13 10.37
C GLY A 12 29.26 3.66 10.78
N GLY A 13 29.10 4.98 10.73
CA GLY A 13 27.78 5.60 10.67
C GLY A 13 27.06 5.15 9.40
N GLY A 14 26.42 3.99 9.46
CA GLY A 14 25.42 3.58 8.48
C GLY A 14 24.17 4.41 8.72
N GLY A 15 24.17 5.66 8.23
CA GLY A 15 22.93 6.36 7.92
C GLY A 15 22.21 5.56 6.84
N GLY A 16 21.56 4.47 7.24
CA GLY A 16 20.64 3.76 6.39
C GLY A 16 19.58 4.76 6.00
N MET A 17 19.62 5.22 4.75
CA MET A 17 18.39 5.70 4.13
C MET A 17 17.44 4.52 4.24
N GLU A 18 16.53 4.54 5.22
CA GLU A 18 15.37 3.67 5.22
C GLU A 18 14.70 3.90 3.87
N MET A 19 14.88 2.97 2.94
CA MET A 19 14.13 2.95 1.70
C MET A 19 12.67 2.79 2.12
N LYS A 20 11.93 3.91 2.12
CA LYS A 20 10.52 3.92 2.48
C LYS A 20 9.80 3.02 1.49
N LYS A 21 9.37 1.85 1.98
CA LYS A 21 8.56 0.93 1.19
C LYS A 21 7.29 1.66 0.77
N ILE A 22 6.97 1.59 -0.52
CA ILE A 22 5.78 2.24 -1.07
C ILE A 22 4.57 1.42 -0.62
N LYS A 23 3.66 2.05 0.12
CA LYS A 23 2.45 1.40 0.60
C LYS A 23 1.37 1.46 -0.47
N ILE A 24 0.88 0.31 -0.90
CA ILE A 24 -0.15 0.16 -1.91
C ILE A 24 -1.43 -0.31 -1.21
N GLY A 25 -2.37 0.60 -1.05
CA GLY A 25 -3.72 0.31 -0.59
C GLY A 25 -4.52 -0.38 -1.68
N VAL A 26 -5.20 -1.46 -1.35
CA VAL A 26 -6.10 -2.17 -2.26
C VAL A 26 -7.50 -2.06 -1.68
N CYS A 27 -8.35 -1.30 -2.38
CA CYS A 27 -9.72 -1.00 -2.01
C CYS A 27 -10.66 -1.84 -2.86
N VAL A 28 -10.97 -3.04 -2.38
CA VAL A 28 -11.75 -4.02 -3.15
C VAL A 28 -12.58 -4.89 -2.22
N MET A 29 -13.82 -5.19 -2.61
CA MET A 29 -14.62 -6.17 -1.89
C MET A 29 -13.95 -7.55 -1.95
N GLU A 30 -14.04 -8.33 -0.88
CA GLU A 30 -13.35 -9.64 -0.76
C GLU A 30 -13.64 -10.59 -1.94
N LYS A 31 -14.84 -10.52 -2.52
CA LYS A 31 -15.22 -11.26 -3.74
C LYS A 31 -14.35 -10.95 -4.98
N LYS A 32 -13.67 -9.80 -5.00
CA LYS A 32 -12.83 -9.32 -6.11
C LYS A 32 -11.33 -9.27 -5.78
N VAL A 33 -10.93 -9.39 -4.50
CA VAL A 33 -9.50 -9.49 -4.13
C VAL A 33 -8.86 -10.74 -4.75
N SER A 34 -9.67 -11.76 -5.07
CA SER A 34 -9.23 -12.98 -5.76
C SER A 34 -9.27 -12.87 -7.30
N SER A 35 -9.62 -11.72 -7.88
CA SER A 35 -9.63 -11.54 -9.33
C SER A 35 -8.23 -11.75 -9.92
N ALA A 36 -8.16 -12.51 -11.01
CA ALA A 36 -6.91 -12.81 -11.73
C ALA A 36 -6.03 -11.56 -12.01
N PRO A 37 -6.56 -10.42 -12.52
CA PRO A 37 -5.75 -9.22 -12.74
C PRO A 37 -5.17 -8.63 -11.45
N MET A 38 -5.93 -8.63 -10.35
CA MET A 38 -5.49 -8.11 -9.05
C MET A 38 -4.29 -8.92 -8.54
N LYS A 39 -4.43 -10.25 -8.48
CA LYS A 39 -3.37 -11.15 -8.02
C LYS A 39 -2.10 -11.03 -8.86
N GLN A 40 -2.22 -10.91 -10.19
CA GLN A 40 -1.07 -10.73 -11.08
C GLN A 40 -0.30 -9.43 -10.79
N ILE A 41 -0.99 -8.34 -10.48
CA ILE A 41 -0.35 -7.07 -10.14
C ILE A 41 0.32 -7.17 -8.76
N LEU A 42 -0.38 -7.73 -7.76
CA LEU A 42 0.16 -7.88 -6.41
C LEU A 42 1.36 -8.81 -6.36
N ASP A 43 1.31 -9.96 -7.05
CA ASP A 43 2.42 -10.92 -7.14
C ASP A 43 3.67 -10.27 -7.72
N ARG A 44 3.50 -9.47 -8.79
CA ARG A 44 4.60 -8.69 -9.38
C ARG A 44 5.16 -7.66 -8.41
N LEU A 45 4.31 -6.88 -7.73
CA LEU A 45 4.73 -5.88 -6.75
C LEU A 45 5.45 -6.52 -5.55
N GLN A 46 4.92 -7.63 -5.04
CA GLN A 46 5.54 -8.39 -3.97
C GLN A 46 6.88 -9.00 -4.41
N ALA A 47 7.02 -9.40 -5.68
CA ALA A 47 8.28 -9.89 -6.23
C ALA A 47 9.40 -8.83 -6.25
N PHE A 48 9.07 -7.54 -6.32
CA PHE A 48 10.05 -6.45 -6.15
C PHE A 48 10.50 -6.30 -4.69
N GLY A 49 9.69 -6.69 -3.70
CA GLY A 49 10.05 -6.62 -2.26
C GLY A 49 10.08 -5.21 -1.65
N GLU A 50 9.93 -4.17 -2.47
CA GLU A 50 9.95 -2.75 -2.08
C GLU A 50 8.54 -2.17 -1.83
N PHE A 51 7.49 -2.95 -2.10
CA PHE A 51 6.09 -2.53 -1.97
C PHE A 51 5.38 -3.27 -0.84
N GLU A 52 4.58 -2.55 -0.07
CA GLU A 52 3.76 -3.10 1.00
C GLU A 52 2.28 -3.02 0.62
N VAL A 53 1.61 -4.18 0.52
CA VAL A 53 0.20 -4.25 0.11
C VAL A 53 -0.71 -4.21 1.33
N ILE A 54 -1.58 -3.20 1.40
CA ILE A 54 -2.56 -3.02 2.49
C ILE A 54 -3.95 -3.26 1.93
N HIS A 55 -4.63 -4.29 2.40
CA HIS A 55 -6.01 -4.56 2.00
C HIS A 55 -7.00 -3.78 2.86
N PHE A 56 -7.90 -3.06 2.20
CA PHE A 56 -8.98 -2.34 2.87
C PHE A 56 -10.14 -3.30 3.00
N GLY A 57 -10.53 -3.64 4.22
CA GLY A 57 -11.68 -4.52 4.47
C GLY A 57 -12.97 -3.90 3.96
N ASP A 58 -13.93 -4.75 3.58
CA ASP A 58 -15.26 -4.34 3.12
C ASP A 58 -15.95 -3.38 4.11
N LYS A 59 -15.84 -3.67 5.41
CA LYS A 59 -16.31 -2.82 6.49
C LYS A 59 -15.67 -1.42 6.47
N ALA A 60 -14.37 -1.33 6.21
CA ALA A 60 -13.70 -0.02 6.17
C ALA A 60 -14.25 0.81 5.01
N ILE A 61 -14.44 0.18 3.84
CA ILE A 61 -14.89 0.84 2.62
C ILE A 61 -16.37 1.25 2.71
N LEU A 62 -17.20 0.39 3.28
CA LEU A 62 -18.65 0.57 3.35
C LEU A 62 -19.07 1.36 4.58
N GLU A 63 -18.62 0.97 5.77
CA GLU A 63 -19.08 1.50 7.05
C GLU A 63 -18.19 2.65 7.55
N ASP A 64 -16.86 2.50 7.54
CA ASP A 64 -15.97 3.52 8.12
C ASP A 64 -15.84 4.79 7.24
N PRO A 65 -15.55 5.95 7.87
CA PRO A 65 -15.19 7.17 7.17
C PRO A 65 -13.77 7.11 6.60
N ILE A 66 -13.55 7.86 5.52
CA ILE A 66 -12.27 7.92 4.79
C ILE A 66 -11.07 8.33 5.66
N GLU A 67 -11.30 9.06 6.74
CA GLU A 67 -10.24 9.50 7.66
C GLU A 67 -9.65 8.34 8.48
N ARG A 68 -10.44 7.29 8.71
CA ARG A 68 -10.02 6.07 9.40
C ARG A 68 -9.31 5.07 8.49
N TRP A 69 -9.32 5.33 7.18
CA TRP A 69 -8.72 4.43 6.22
C TRP A 69 -7.18 4.46 6.34
N PRO A 70 -6.49 3.32 6.14
CA PRO A 70 -5.06 3.23 6.31
C PRO A 70 -4.30 4.05 5.26
N VAL A 71 -3.26 4.76 5.69
CA VAL A 71 -2.46 5.65 4.83
C VAL A 71 -1.57 4.83 3.89
N CYS A 72 -1.69 5.08 2.60
CA CYS A 72 -0.91 4.46 1.53
C CYS A 72 -0.46 5.50 0.50
N ASP A 73 0.63 5.23 -0.22
CA ASP A 73 1.20 6.07 -1.27
C ASP A 73 0.46 5.88 -2.61
N CYS A 74 0.02 4.64 -2.86
CA CYS A 74 -0.82 4.29 -4.00
C CYS A 74 -2.11 3.67 -3.50
N LEU A 75 -3.22 3.92 -4.18
CA LEU A 75 -4.48 3.23 -3.94
C LEU A 75 -5.00 2.64 -5.24
N ILE A 76 -5.26 1.35 -5.22
CA ILE A 76 -5.88 0.62 -6.31
C ILE A 76 -7.31 0.32 -5.88
N ALA A 77 -8.27 0.94 -6.55
CA ALA A 77 -9.69 0.67 -6.33
C ALA A 77 -10.29 -0.04 -7.55
N PHE A 78 -11.03 -1.12 -7.27
CA PHE A 78 -11.83 -1.83 -8.26
C PHE A 78 -13.30 -1.54 -8.00
N TYR A 79 -13.92 -0.80 -8.90
CA TYR A 79 -15.34 -0.48 -8.78
C TYR A 79 -16.20 -1.52 -9.52
N SER A 80 -17.42 -1.72 -9.01
CA SER A 80 -18.53 -2.45 -9.64
C SER A 80 -19.81 -1.67 -9.36
N SER A 81 -20.94 -2.07 -9.95
CA SER A 81 -22.25 -1.60 -9.50
C SER A 81 -22.39 -1.78 -7.98
N GLY A 82 -22.60 -0.67 -7.26
CA GLY A 82 -22.78 -0.64 -5.80
C GLY A 82 -21.51 -0.32 -4.98
N TYR A 83 -20.35 -0.08 -5.59
CA TYR A 83 -19.16 0.36 -4.86
C TYR A 83 -19.27 1.85 -4.47
N PRO A 84 -18.89 2.25 -3.22
CA PRO A 84 -18.98 3.63 -2.75
C PRO A 84 -17.85 4.49 -3.34
N LEU A 85 -18.02 4.81 -4.62
CA LEU A 85 -17.06 5.53 -5.44
C LEU A 85 -16.70 6.89 -4.84
N GLU A 86 -17.72 7.61 -4.41
CA GLU A 86 -17.64 8.94 -3.85
C GLU A 86 -16.76 8.97 -2.59
N LYS A 87 -16.81 7.91 -1.76
CA LYS A 87 -15.90 7.75 -0.61
C LYS A 87 -14.45 7.56 -1.07
N ALA A 88 -14.22 6.71 -2.06
CA ALA A 88 -12.87 6.46 -2.55
C ALA A 88 -12.25 7.70 -3.23
N GLU A 89 -13.05 8.47 -3.96
CA GLU A 89 -12.65 9.77 -4.52
C GLU A 89 -12.36 10.79 -3.42
N ALA A 90 -13.22 10.89 -2.41
CA ALA A 90 -13.01 11.79 -1.28
C ALA A 90 -11.74 11.42 -0.49
N TYR A 91 -11.47 10.13 -0.29
CA TYR A 91 -10.21 9.66 0.30
C TYR A 91 -9.01 10.05 -0.57
N ALA A 92 -9.09 9.80 -1.88
CA ALA A 92 -8.02 10.14 -2.80
C ALA A 92 -7.75 11.65 -2.85
N ALA A 93 -8.80 12.47 -2.79
CA ALA A 93 -8.69 13.93 -2.72
C ALA A 93 -8.05 14.38 -1.40
N LEU A 94 -8.45 13.78 -0.27
CA LEU A 94 -7.89 14.07 1.06
C LEU A 94 -6.40 13.69 1.16
N ARG A 95 -5.96 12.67 0.41
CA ARG A 95 -4.56 12.21 0.40
C ARG A 95 -3.73 12.78 -0.76
N LYS A 96 -4.34 13.49 -1.71
CA LYS A 96 -3.70 13.99 -2.94
C LYS A 96 -2.57 15.01 -2.70
N GLU A 97 -2.51 15.57 -1.50
CA GLU A 97 -1.60 16.67 -1.16
C GLU A 97 -0.11 16.24 -1.15
N GLU A 98 0.20 14.94 -1.04
CA GLU A 98 1.57 14.43 -0.77
C GLU A 98 2.05 13.29 -1.71
N HIS A 99 1.59 13.22 -2.98
CA HIS A 99 1.96 12.16 -3.97
C HIS A 99 1.10 10.87 -3.97
N PHE A 100 -0.21 10.99 -3.75
CA PHE A 100 -1.10 9.84 -3.81
C PHE A 100 -1.48 9.45 -5.26
N THR A 101 -1.09 8.26 -5.71
CA THR A 101 -1.48 7.76 -7.03
C THR A 101 -2.72 6.87 -6.92
N PHE A 102 -3.82 7.33 -7.51
CA PHE A 102 -5.09 6.61 -7.48
C PHE A 102 -5.34 5.89 -8.82
N PHE A 103 -5.37 4.55 -8.80
CA PHE A 103 -5.57 3.72 -9.97
C PHE A 103 -6.96 3.09 -9.98
N TRP A 104 -7.67 3.29 -11.08
CA TRP A 104 -9.01 2.78 -11.29
C TRP A 104 -8.99 1.63 -12.26
N ILE A 105 -9.44 0.48 -11.80
CA ILE A 105 -9.60 -0.66 -12.66
C ILE A 105 -11.09 -0.93 -12.79
N LYS A 106 -11.61 -0.62 -13.99
CA LYS A 106 -12.97 -0.96 -14.37
C LYS A 106 -13.02 -2.47 -14.53
N ASP A 107 -13.67 -3.13 -13.59
CA ASP A 107 -13.89 -4.57 -13.65
C ASP A 107 -14.84 -4.83 -14.82
N ASN A 108 -14.31 -5.33 -15.93
CA ASN A 108 -15.06 -5.74 -17.10
C ASN A 108 -15.57 -7.18 -16.89
N LEU A 109 -16.29 -7.39 -15.77
CA LEU A 109 -17.11 -8.59 -15.56
C LEU A 109 -18.48 -8.31 -16.19
N GLU A 110 -18.56 -8.50 -17.49
CA GLU A 110 -19.81 -8.85 -18.18
C GLU A 110 -19.93 -10.37 -18.26
#